data_AF-A0A7V8FKS0-F1
#
_entry.id   AF-A0A7V8FKS0-F1
#
_cell.length_a   1.000
_cell.length_b   1.000
_cell.length_c   1.000
_cell.angle_alpha   90.00
_cell.angle_beta   90.00
_cell.angle_gamma   90.00
#
_symmetry.space_group_name_H-M   'P 1'
#
loop_
_entity.id
_entity.type
_entity.pdbx_description
1 polymer ?
#
loop_
_entity_poly.entity_id
_entity_poly.type
_entity_poly.pdbx_seq_one_letter_code
_entity_poly.pdbx_strand_id
1 'polypeptide(L)'
;MAARGTLRSNDNGTLLEAARAGIGILGGGEWLMARDMAEGRLVRILPDWAFDVDSGIYLVRPSAQLVSARTAAFLAWMREQCRDHMPWCRD
;
A
#
# COMPACT_ATOMS: atom_id res chain seq x y z
N MET A 1 5.73 27.74 3.55
CA MET A 1 5.70 28.08 2.11
C MET A 1 4.68 27.15 1.47
N ALA A 2 3.52 27.66 1.04
CA ALA A 2 2.50 26.84 0.39
C ALA A 2 2.84 26.71 -1.10
N ALA A 3 2.96 25.49 -1.60
CA ALA A 3 3.04 25.26 -3.04
C ALA A 3 1.73 25.76 -3.68
N ARG A 4 1.83 26.61 -4.71
CA ARG A 4 0.68 27.04 -5.50
C ARG A 4 0.46 26.02 -6.62
N GLY A 5 -0.53 25.13 -6.45
CA GLY A 5 -0.94 24.16 -7.48
C GLY A 5 -0.92 22.71 -7.01
N THR A 6 -1.23 21.79 -7.92
CA THR A 6 -1.28 20.35 -7.65
C THR A 6 0.11 19.77 -7.41
N LEU A 7 0.30 19.10 -6.28
CA LEU A 7 1.51 18.30 -6.04
C LEU A 7 1.46 17.03 -6.88
N ARG A 8 2.53 16.76 -7.63
CA ARG A 8 2.70 15.51 -8.38
C ARG A 8 4.02 14.86 -7.99
N SER A 9 3.95 13.59 -7.63
CA SER A 9 5.10 12.76 -7.29
C SER A 9 4.87 11.34 -7.80
N ASN A 10 5.95 10.62 -8.07
CA ASN A 10 5.94 9.17 -8.32
C ASN A 10 6.33 8.37 -7.06
N ASP A 11 6.56 9.06 -5.94
CA ASP A 11 6.83 8.48 -4.64
C ASP A 11 5.57 8.57 -3.77
N ASN A 12 5.02 7.41 -3.41
CA ASN A 12 3.82 7.29 -2.60
C ASN A 12 4.02 7.82 -1.17
N GLY A 13 5.21 7.68 -0.58
CA GLY A 13 5.54 8.22 0.73
C GLY A 13 5.52 9.74 0.73
N THR A 14 6.04 10.38 -0.32
CA THR A 14 5.94 11.83 -0.48
C THR A 14 4.49 12.31 -0.53
N LEU A 15 3.62 11.59 -1.26
CA LEU A 15 2.19 11.93 -1.32
C LEU A 15 1.47 11.68 0.01
N LEU A 16 1.88 10.64 0.76
CA LEU A 16 1.36 10.36 2.10
C LEU A 16 1.70 11.49 3.09
N GLU A 17 2.95 11.97 3.10
CA GLU A 17 3.33 13.11 3.94
C GLU A 17 2.57 14.38 3.57
N ALA A 18 2.32 14.60 2.27
CA ALA A 18 1.52 15.74 1.83
C ALA A 18 0.06 15.64 2.33
N ALA A 19 -0.54 14.45 2.30
CA ALA A 19 -1.88 14.23 2.86
C ALA A 19 -1.90 14.46 4.38
N ARG A 20 -0.90 13.93 5.12
CA ARG A 20 -0.75 14.17 6.57
C ARG A 20 -0.58 15.65 6.91
N ALA A 21 0.08 16.42 6.05
CA ALA A 21 0.25 17.86 6.20
C ALA A 21 -0.99 18.68 5.77
N GLY A 22 -2.10 18.04 5.38
CA GLY A 22 -3.33 18.71 4.96
C GLY A 22 -3.24 19.39 3.60
N ILE A 23 -2.26 19.02 2.77
CA ILE A 23 -2.05 19.64 1.44
C ILE A 23 -3.09 19.13 0.42
N GLY A 24 -3.66 17.94 0.63
CA GLY A 24 -4.67 17.40 -0.27
C GLY A 24 -5.12 15.98 0.08
N ILE A 25 -5.80 15.35 -0.87
CA ILE A 25 -6.36 14.01 -0.77
C ILE A 25 -5.44 13.03 -1.50
N LEU A 26 -5.15 11.89 -0.89
CA LEU A 26 -4.39 10.79 -1.48
C LEU A 26 -5.32 9.59 -1.74
N GLY A 27 -5.22 8.99 -2.92
CA GLY A 27 -5.63 7.62 -3.15
C GLY A 27 -4.40 6.71 -3.19
N GLY A 28 -4.42 5.61 -2.45
CA GLY A 28 -3.34 4.63 -2.46
C GLY A 28 -3.81 3.27 -1.93
N GLY A 29 -2.93 2.28 -1.98
CA GLY A 29 -3.19 0.99 -1.37
C GLY A 29 -3.25 1.08 0.16
N GLU A 30 -4.09 0.25 0.77
CA GLU A 30 -4.30 0.26 2.23
C GLU A 30 -3.01 0.05 3.03
N TRP A 31 -2.07 -0.76 2.52
CA TRP A 31 -0.78 -1.01 3.15
C TRP A 31 0.02 0.25 3.47
N LEU A 32 -0.17 1.32 2.70
CA LEU A 32 0.51 2.59 2.88
C LEU A 32 -0.14 3.42 4.00
N MET A 33 -1.45 3.33 4.17
CA MET A 33 -2.26 4.26 4.97
C MET A 33 -2.82 3.65 6.24
N ALA A 34 -2.83 2.31 6.38
CA ALA A 34 -3.52 1.60 7.46
C ALA A 34 -3.21 2.17 8.85
N ARG A 35 -1.93 2.42 9.14
CA ARG A 35 -1.50 3.00 10.41
C ARG A 35 -2.03 4.41 10.65
N ASP A 36 -2.04 5.25 9.63
CA ASP A 36 -2.57 6.61 9.75
C ASP A 36 -4.08 6.64 9.92
N MET A 37 -4.78 5.70 9.29
CA MET A 37 -6.22 5.53 9.47
C MET A 37 -6.54 5.06 10.88
N ALA A 38 -5.81 4.06 11.39
CA ALA A 38 -5.97 3.55 12.75
C ALA A 38 -5.68 4.61 13.82
N GLU A 39 -4.67 5.45 13.60
CA GLU A 39 -4.30 6.53 14.52
C GLU A 39 -5.12 7.83 14.29
N GLY A 40 -6.10 7.82 13.37
CA GLY A 40 -6.95 8.97 13.08
C GLY A 40 -6.23 10.17 12.44
N ARG A 41 -5.00 9.99 11.96
CA ARG A 41 -4.24 11.00 11.21
C ARG A 41 -4.78 11.21 9.81
N LEU A 42 -5.30 10.14 9.19
CA LEU A 42 -6.02 10.19 7.93
C LEU A 42 -7.46 9.73 8.15
N VAL A 43 -8.36 10.22 7.31
CA VAL A 43 -9.78 9.87 7.34
C VAL A 43 -10.27 9.52 5.95
N ARG A 44 -11.20 8.56 5.86
CA ARG A 44 -11.85 8.16 4.61
C ARG A 44 -12.95 9.17 4.27
N ILE A 45 -12.85 9.81 3.12
CA ILE A 45 -13.79 10.89 2.72
C ILE A 45 -14.67 10.56 1.50
N LEU A 46 -14.39 9.45 0.81
CA LEU A 46 -15.16 8.97 -0.35
C LEU A 46 -15.37 7.45 -0.19
N PRO A 47 -16.25 7.00 0.72
CA PRO A 47 -16.38 5.59 1.06
C PRO A 47 -16.71 4.71 -0.14
N ASP A 48 -17.58 5.20 -1.03
CA ASP A 48 -18.07 4.45 -2.20
C ASP A 48 -17.13 4.48 -3.42
N TRP A 49 -16.02 5.23 -3.34
CA TRP A 49 -15.07 5.34 -4.45
C TRP A 49 -13.96 4.30 -4.33
N ALA A 50 -13.74 3.50 -5.38
CA ALA A 50 -12.63 2.56 -5.44
C ALA A 50 -11.78 2.80 -6.68
N PHE A 51 -10.53 2.33 -6.65
CA PHE A 51 -9.73 2.23 -7.85
C PHE A 51 -10.34 1.17 -8.78
N ASP A 52 -10.59 1.54 -10.04
CA ASP A 52 -11.12 0.63 -11.06
C ASP A 52 -10.01 -0.24 -11.67
N VAL A 53 -9.25 -0.92 -10.81
CA VAL A 53 -8.19 -1.85 -11.20
C VAL A 53 -8.15 -3.05 -10.27
N ASP A 54 -8.09 -4.25 -10.87
CA ASP A 54 -7.73 -5.46 -10.14
C ASP A 54 -6.23 -5.40 -9.84
N SER A 55 -5.89 -4.91 -8.65
CA SER A 55 -4.52 -4.62 -8.22
C SER A 55 -4.20 -5.36 -6.94
N GLY A 56 -2.93 -5.78 -6.80
CA GLY A 56 -2.48 -6.58 -5.68
C GLY A 56 -0.97 -6.49 -5.46
N ILE A 57 -0.51 -7.05 -4.35
CA ILE A 57 0.91 -7.20 -4.06
C ILE A 57 1.36 -8.57 -4.57
N TYR A 58 2.34 -8.57 -5.48
CA TYR A 58 2.81 -9.78 -6.15
C TYR A 58 4.22 -10.16 -5.72
N LEU A 59 4.45 -11.45 -5.51
CA LEU A 59 5.80 -12.02 -5.36
C LEU A 59 6.37 -12.28 -6.76
N VAL A 60 7.20 -11.37 -7.25
CA VAL A 60 7.81 -11.46 -8.59
C VAL A 60 9.21 -12.08 -8.50
N ARG A 61 9.53 -13.00 -9.41
CA ARG A 61 10.85 -13.62 -9.53
C ARG A 61 11.28 -13.74 -11.01
N PRO A 62 12.59 -13.69 -11.32
CA PRO A 62 13.08 -13.68 -12.71
C PRO A 62 12.72 -14.93 -13.52
N SER A 63 12.64 -16.11 -12.88
CA SER A 63 12.26 -17.36 -13.54
C SER A 63 11.32 -18.18 -12.66
N ALA A 64 10.34 -18.81 -13.30
CA ALA A 64 9.52 -19.84 -12.67
C ALA A 64 10.18 -21.22 -12.62
N GLN A 65 11.23 -21.43 -13.43
CA GLN A 65 11.99 -22.66 -13.51
C GLN A 65 13.17 -22.64 -12.52
N LEU A 66 13.52 -23.81 -11.97
CA LEU A 66 14.68 -24.01 -11.09
C LEU A 66 14.68 -23.08 -9.85
N VAL A 67 13.57 -23.09 -9.11
CA VAL A 67 13.45 -22.33 -7.85
C VAL A 67 14.36 -22.96 -6.79
N SER A 68 15.30 -22.19 -6.25
CA SER A 68 16.14 -22.66 -5.13
C SER A 68 15.27 -23.04 -3.92
N ALA A 69 15.71 -24.00 -3.11
CA ALA A 69 15.00 -24.41 -1.89
C ALA A 69 14.74 -23.21 -0.95
N ARG A 70 15.71 -22.29 -0.84
CA ARG A 70 15.57 -21.05 -0.07
C ARG A 70 14.44 -20.16 -0.59
N THR A 71 14.39 -19.93 -1.90
CA THR A 71 13.33 -19.12 -2.51
C THR A 71 11.97 -19.80 -2.35
N ALA A 72 11.90 -21.12 -2.54
CA ALA A 72 10.66 -21.88 -2.35
C ALA A 72 10.15 -21.77 -0.91
N ALA A 73 11.03 -21.94 0.08
CA ALA A 73 10.69 -21.79 1.49
C ALA A 73 10.20 -20.37 1.83
N PHE A 74 10.86 -19.33 1.31
CA PHE A 74 10.43 -17.95 1.51
C PHE A 74 9.05 -17.66 0.90
N LEU A 75 8.78 -18.16 -0.31
CA LEU A 75 7.47 -18.01 -0.95
C LEU A 75 6.37 -18.72 -0.17
N ALA A 76 6.64 -19.92 0.34
CA ALA A 76 5.70 -20.64 1.19
C ALA A 76 5.41 -19.86 2.49
N TRP A 77 6.46 -19.36 3.14
CA TRP A 77 6.32 -18.55 4.35
C TRP A 77 5.52 -17.25 4.10
N MET A 78 5.83 -16.50 3.04
CA MET A 78 5.09 -15.28 2.69
C MET A 78 3.61 -15.56 2.42
N ARG A 79 3.28 -16.65 1.72
CA ARG A 79 1.89 -17.06 1.50
C ARG A 79 1.17 -17.37 2.80
N GLU A 80 1.87 -18.00 3.75
CA GLU A 80 1.32 -18.24 5.08
C GLU A 80 0.96 -16.94 5.80
N GLN A 81 1.86 -15.96 5.77
CA GLN A 81 1.65 -14.69 6.46
C GLN A 81 0.45 -13.89 5.92
N CYS A 82 0.04 -14.16 4.68
CA CYS A 82 -1.05 -13.47 4.00
C CYS A 82 -2.29 -14.36 3.80
N ARG A 83 -2.37 -15.54 4.44
CA ARG A 83 -3.43 -16.51 4.22
C ARG A 83 -4.80 -16.00 4.68
N ASP A 84 -4.87 -15.49 5.90
CA ASP A 84 -6.15 -15.20 6.56
C ASP A 84 -6.58 -13.74 6.39
N HIS A 85 -5.62 -12.82 6.43
CA HIS A 85 -5.84 -11.41 6.19
C HIS A 85 -4.56 -10.76 5.68
N MET A 86 -4.68 -9.61 5.04
CA MET A 86 -3.50 -8.83 4.69
C MET A 86 -2.86 -8.25 5.97
N PRO A 87 -1.52 -8.26 6.10
CA PRO A 87 -0.84 -7.94 7.35
C PRO A 87 -1.04 -6.50 7.83
N TRP A 88 -1.42 -5.58 6.94
CA TRP A 88 -1.74 -4.19 7.26
C TRP A 88 -3.20 -3.96 7.64
N CYS A 89 -4.10 -4.93 7.45
CA CYS A 89 -5.50 -4.86 7.87
C CYS A 89 -5.71 -5.43 9.28
N ARG A 90 -4.68 -5.40 10.14
CA ARG A 90 -4.81 -5.84 11.53
C ARG A 90 -5.42 -4.71 12.36
N ASP A 91 -6.53 -5.02 13.04
CA ASP A 91 -7.05 -4.23 14.16
C ASP A 91 -6.04 -4.16 15.31
#